data_AF-A0A926ANE1-F1
#
_entry.id   AF-A0A926ANE1-F1
#
_cell.length_a   1.000
_cell.length_b   1.000
_cell.length_c   1.000
_cell.angle_alpha   90.00
_cell.angle_beta   90.00
_cell.angle_gamma   90.00
#
_symmetry.space_group_name_H-M   'P 1'
#
loop_
_entity.id
_entity.type
_entity.pdbx_description
1 polymer ?
#
loop_
_entity_poly.entity_id
_entity_poly.type
_entity_poly.pdbx_seq_one_letter_code
_entity_poly.pdbx_strand_id
1 'polypeptide(L)'
;MKSSLAVVGTLLLLGLAVGVNSAMQTGSGLPVWREPDAEAHVITSTNWSSLVTEGKESDAIYGDFALNNTAVHVVIAQPLATRHANMTVRDVAGAVIDLTEKNTIGGDQLAAFYPGKKKFAYRSASFRGGNGNDVTPTSKGVSGKTASVVVKSEATEQLPEVVVVYSLGAKDAFATITSTFTNRGKVPLIVPLEDDFRADGGKEDMVRSPNATTDRFWLYDRYWGQAYGLDAAGGKMQLNSDARVTAIKYETDAGQTQVTLEPEQS
;
A
#
# COMPACT_ATOMS: atom_id res chain seq x y z
N MET A 1 -17.75 -58.68 -60.99
CA MET A 1 -16.42 -58.58 -60.36
C MET A 1 -16.19 -57.12 -60.00
N LYS A 2 -16.20 -56.79 -58.69
CA LYS A 2 -15.07 -56.19 -57.91
C LYS A 2 -14.54 -54.89 -58.53
N SER A 3 -14.42 -53.73 -57.87
CA SER A 3 -14.05 -53.41 -56.48
C SER A 3 -14.18 -51.87 -56.32
N SER A 4 -14.86 -51.31 -55.31
CA SER A 4 -14.31 -50.81 -54.05
C SER A 4 -12.91 -50.14 -54.14
N LEU A 5 -12.86 -48.80 -54.17
CA LEU A 5 -11.81 -47.98 -53.52
C LEU A 5 -12.16 -46.48 -53.64
N ALA A 6 -12.84 -45.90 -52.64
CA ALA A 6 -13.05 -44.44 -52.55
C ALA A 6 -13.26 -43.94 -51.11
N VAL A 7 -12.57 -44.53 -50.11
CA VAL A 7 -12.76 -44.15 -48.69
C VAL A 7 -11.45 -43.70 -47.99
N VAL A 8 -10.31 -43.64 -48.69
CA VAL A 8 -9.02 -43.31 -48.02
C VAL A 8 -8.67 -41.81 -48.05
N GLY A 9 -9.41 -40.97 -48.79
CA GLY A 9 -9.05 -39.55 -48.97
C GLY A 9 -9.49 -38.56 -47.87
N THR A 10 -10.57 -38.85 -47.14
CA THR A 10 -11.21 -37.83 -46.28
C THR A 10 -10.66 -37.77 -44.85
N LEU A 11 -10.11 -38.87 -44.34
CA LEU A 11 -9.54 -38.91 -42.98
C LEU A 11 -8.18 -38.22 -42.86
N LEU A 12 -7.40 -38.17 -43.94
CA LEU A 12 -6.07 -37.53 -43.94
C LEU A 12 -6.15 -35.99 -43.96
N LEU A 13 -7.19 -35.42 -44.57
CA LEU A 13 -7.41 -33.96 -44.60
C LEU A 13 -7.94 -33.41 -43.26
N LEU A 14 -8.78 -34.17 -42.54
CA LEU A 14 -9.22 -33.78 -41.19
C LEU A 14 -8.13 -33.93 -40.14
N GLY A 15 -7.25 -34.94 -40.25
CA GLY A 15 -6.09 -35.09 -39.36
C GLY A 15 -5.08 -33.94 -39.50
N LEU A 16 -4.84 -33.45 -40.72
CA LEU A 16 -4.00 -32.28 -40.98
C LEU A 16 -4.66 -30.98 -40.53
N ALA A 17 -5.97 -30.81 -40.72
CA ALA A 17 -6.68 -29.60 -40.28
C ALA A 17 -6.75 -29.46 -38.75
N VAL A 18 -6.89 -30.58 -38.01
CA VAL A 18 -6.88 -30.57 -36.53
C VAL A 18 -5.46 -30.46 -35.97
N GLY A 19 -4.46 -31.04 -36.66
CA GLY A 19 -3.05 -30.93 -36.29
C GLY A 19 -2.45 -29.54 -36.46
N VAL A 20 -2.83 -28.80 -37.51
CA VAL A 20 -2.33 -27.44 -37.75
C VAL A 20 -2.95 -26.42 -36.79
N ASN A 21 -4.20 -26.61 -36.36
CA ASN A 21 -4.82 -25.70 -35.39
C ASN A 21 -4.23 -25.87 -33.96
N SER A 22 -3.74 -27.07 -33.64
CA SER A 22 -3.10 -27.34 -32.34
C SER A 22 -1.64 -26.86 -32.30
N ALA A 23 -0.94 -26.92 -33.44
CA ALA A 23 0.44 -26.45 -33.56
C ALA A 23 0.57 -24.92 -33.70
N MET A 24 -0.49 -24.23 -34.16
CA MET A 24 -0.51 -22.75 -34.22
C MET A 24 -0.91 -22.07 -32.91
N GLN A 25 -1.30 -22.82 -31.86
CA GLN A 25 -1.45 -22.29 -30.50
C GLN A 25 -0.17 -22.38 -29.66
N THR A 26 0.87 -23.07 -30.15
CA THR A 26 2.17 -23.17 -29.49
C THR A 26 3.22 -22.43 -30.31
N GLY A 27 3.47 -21.16 -29.96
CA GLY A 27 4.71 -20.48 -30.37
C GLY A 27 4.56 -19.33 -31.35
N SER A 28 3.69 -18.36 -31.08
CA SER A 28 4.09 -16.97 -31.36
C SER A 28 5.08 -16.57 -30.27
N GLY A 29 6.37 -16.67 -30.56
CA GLY A 29 7.47 -16.19 -29.70
C GLY A 29 7.53 -14.66 -29.57
N LEU A 30 6.36 -14.01 -29.57
CA LEU A 30 6.22 -12.64 -29.11
C LEU A 30 6.29 -12.67 -27.58
N PRO A 31 6.99 -11.73 -26.93
CA PRO A 31 6.95 -11.64 -25.48
C PRO A 31 5.48 -11.55 -25.08
N VAL A 32 5.02 -12.52 -24.29
CA VAL A 32 3.79 -12.33 -23.54
C VAL A 32 4.08 -11.15 -22.62
N TRP A 33 3.55 -9.98 -22.98
CA TRP A 33 3.58 -8.82 -22.11
C TRP A 33 2.79 -9.20 -20.86
N ARG A 34 3.49 -9.74 -19.86
CA ARG A 34 2.90 -9.99 -18.56
C ARG A 34 2.63 -8.62 -17.99
N GLU A 35 1.37 -8.36 -17.66
CA GLU A 35 1.05 -7.15 -16.92
C GLU A 35 1.89 -7.17 -15.63
N PRO A 36 2.58 -6.07 -15.33
CA PRO A 36 3.44 -6.01 -14.16
C PRO A 36 2.57 -6.22 -12.92
N ASP A 37 3.05 -7.05 -12.00
CA ASP A 37 2.36 -7.30 -10.73
C ASP A 37 2.64 -6.15 -9.74
N ALA A 38 1.77 -5.98 -8.76
CA ALA A 38 2.13 -5.29 -7.53
C ALA A 38 2.91 -6.25 -6.64
N GLU A 39 3.88 -5.73 -5.90
CA GLU A 39 4.81 -6.54 -5.09
C GLU A 39 5.01 -5.94 -3.71
N ALA A 40 5.20 -6.82 -2.70
CA ALA A 40 5.56 -6.42 -1.35
C ALA A 40 6.78 -7.20 -0.86
N HIS A 41 7.81 -6.52 -0.37
CA HIS A 41 9.11 -7.08 0.02
C HIS A 41 9.60 -6.52 1.33
N VAL A 42 10.34 -7.34 2.09
CA VAL A 42 11.24 -6.79 3.12
C VAL A 42 12.48 -6.21 2.44
N ILE A 43 12.83 -4.98 2.78
CA ILE A 43 14.01 -4.28 2.29
C ILE A 43 15.26 -4.87 2.96
N THR A 44 16.23 -5.24 2.15
CA THR A 44 17.53 -5.79 2.56
C THR A 44 18.64 -5.13 1.73
N SER A 45 19.89 -5.37 2.12
CA SER A 45 21.04 -4.89 1.34
C SER A 45 21.09 -5.44 -0.09
N THR A 46 20.49 -6.61 -0.35
CA THR A 46 20.53 -7.26 -1.67
C THR A 46 19.49 -6.74 -2.64
N ASN A 47 18.40 -6.11 -2.16
CA ASN A 47 17.32 -5.57 -3.00
C ASN A 47 17.13 -4.04 -2.85
N TRP A 48 17.88 -3.39 -1.97
CA TRP A 48 17.82 -1.95 -1.68
C TRP A 48 17.70 -1.08 -2.93
N SER A 49 18.66 -1.18 -3.85
CA SER A 49 18.74 -0.33 -5.04
C SER A 49 17.57 -0.49 -6.01
N SER A 50 16.78 -1.56 -5.86
CA SER A 50 15.58 -1.80 -6.67
C SER A 50 14.28 -1.38 -5.97
N LEU A 51 14.30 -1.20 -4.64
CA LEU A 51 13.10 -0.99 -3.84
C LEU A 51 13.02 0.42 -3.23
N VAL A 52 14.18 1.04 -2.96
CA VAL A 52 14.30 2.35 -2.33
C VAL A 52 14.78 3.35 -3.37
N THR A 53 14.06 4.45 -3.49
CA THR A 53 14.39 5.53 -4.43
C THR A 53 15.61 6.31 -3.96
N GLU A 54 16.45 6.70 -4.91
CA GLU A 54 17.57 7.61 -4.63
C GLU A 54 17.02 9.03 -4.42
N GLY A 55 17.22 9.57 -3.22
CA GLY A 55 16.79 10.92 -2.81
C GLY A 55 17.87 11.63 -1.99
N LYS A 56 17.54 12.81 -1.46
CA LYS A 56 18.47 13.59 -0.62
C LYS A 56 18.88 12.78 0.62
N GLU A 57 17.90 12.18 1.28
CA GLU A 57 18.06 11.22 2.37
C GLU A 57 17.02 10.11 2.15
N SER A 58 17.36 8.86 2.47
CA SER A 58 16.40 7.75 2.48
C SER A 58 15.98 7.51 3.91
N ASP A 59 14.73 7.80 4.26
CA ASP A 59 14.16 7.48 5.57
C ASP A 59 14.01 5.96 5.79
N ALA A 60 14.01 5.17 4.71
CA ALA A 60 13.97 3.71 4.74
C ALA A 60 15.24 3.11 5.37
N ILE A 61 15.11 1.95 6.02
CA ILE A 61 16.24 1.13 6.48
C ILE A 61 16.00 -0.36 6.16
N TYR A 62 17.04 -1.17 6.31
CA TYR A 62 16.87 -2.63 6.22
C TYR A 62 15.89 -3.14 7.29
N GLY A 63 14.95 -3.98 6.85
CA GLY A 63 13.86 -4.50 7.69
C GLY A 63 12.52 -3.80 7.47
N ASP A 64 12.51 -2.58 6.91
CA ASP A 64 11.28 -1.94 6.45
C ASP A 64 10.67 -2.68 5.25
N PHE A 65 9.44 -2.32 4.89
CA PHE A 65 8.69 -2.98 3.84
C PHE A 65 8.52 -2.06 2.64
N ALA A 66 8.84 -2.55 1.45
CA ALA A 66 8.52 -1.90 0.19
C ALA A 66 7.22 -2.51 -0.36
N LEU A 67 6.28 -1.67 -0.76
CA LEU A 67 5.10 -2.00 -1.52
C LEU A 67 5.14 -1.19 -2.83
N ASN A 68 5.27 -1.85 -3.97
CA ASN A 68 5.49 -1.16 -5.24
C ASN A 68 4.73 -1.79 -6.40
N ASN A 69 4.62 -1.03 -7.49
CA ASN A 69 4.12 -1.49 -8.77
C ASN A 69 4.86 -0.73 -9.89
N THR A 70 4.23 -0.50 -11.04
CA THR A 70 4.83 0.32 -12.11
C THR A 70 4.72 1.81 -11.94
N ALA A 71 3.78 2.30 -11.13
CA ALA A 71 3.49 3.72 -10.97
C ALA A 71 4.16 4.31 -9.72
N VAL A 72 4.17 3.58 -8.60
CA VAL A 72 4.62 4.12 -7.31
C VAL A 72 5.44 3.12 -6.51
N HIS A 73 6.27 3.67 -5.62
CA HIS A 73 6.96 2.98 -4.54
C HIS A 73 6.45 3.54 -3.21
N VAL A 74 6.08 2.65 -2.30
CA VAL A 74 5.65 2.98 -0.93
C VAL A 74 6.56 2.26 0.05
N VAL A 75 7.12 2.98 1.01
CA VAL A 75 7.89 2.37 2.10
C VAL A 75 7.08 2.47 3.39
N ILE A 76 6.85 1.31 4.00
CA ILE A 76 6.21 1.16 5.30
C ILE A 76 7.28 0.76 6.31
N ALA A 77 7.42 1.54 7.36
CA ALA A 77 8.38 1.26 8.42
C ALA A 77 8.04 -0.04 9.17
N GLN A 78 9.07 -0.82 9.50
CA GLN A 78 8.92 -2.05 10.25
C GLN A 78 8.17 -1.79 11.58
N PRO A 79 7.21 -2.64 12.00
CA PRO A 79 6.44 -2.44 13.23
C PRO A 79 7.27 -2.78 14.49
N LEU A 80 8.35 -2.04 14.70
CA LEU A 80 9.25 -2.14 15.85
C LEU A 80 9.19 -0.87 16.70
N ALA A 81 9.12 -1.03 18.02
CA ALA A 81 9.00 0.07 18.97
C ALA A 81 10.10 1.13 18.83
N THR A 82 11.29 0.68 18.50
CA THR A 82 12.50 1.50 18.40
C THR A 82 12.70 2.11 17.02
N ARG A 83 11.74 1.96 16.11
CA ARG A 83 11.85 2.47 14.74
C ARG A 83 11.51 3.96 14.71
N HIS A 84 12.54 4.76 14.44
CA HIS A 84 12.46 6.20 14.16
C HIS A 84 13.02 6.45 12.77
N ALA A 85 12.33 7.21 11.91
CA ALA A 85 12.82 7.56 10.57
C ALA A 85 14.14 8.32 10.66
N ASN A 86 14.19 9.34 11.53
CA ASN A 86 15.41 10.09 11.84
C ASN A 86 15.37 10.67 13.27
N MET A 87 16.32 11.54 13.63
CA MET A 87 16.45 12.11 14.98
C MET A 87 15.21 12.88 15.46
N THR A 88 14.42 13.43 14.53
CA THR A 88 13.26 14.29 14.81
C THR A 88 11.92 13.62 14.45
N VAL A 89 11.94 12.61 13.58
CA VAL A 89 10.77 11.85 13.13
C VAL A 89 10.80 10.48 13.81
N ARG A 90 10.12 10.40 14.96
CA ARG A 90 10.17 9.24 15.88
C ARG A 90 8.88 8.41 15.84
N ASP A 91 8.98 7.15 16.25
CA ASP A 91 7.87 6.25 16.53
C ASP A 91 7.07 5.98 15.26
N VAL A 92 7.78 5.63 14.18
CA VAL A 92 7.21 5.38 12.85
C VAL A 92 6.84 3.92 12.64
N ALA A 93 6.74 3.13 13.71
CA ALA A 93 6.40 1.70 13.62
C ALA A 93 5.09 1.49 12.84
N GLY A 94 5.17 0.84 11.67
CA GLY A 94 4.02 0.59 10.81
C GLY A 94 3.49 1.80 10.05
N ALA A 95 4.17 2.96 10.08
CA ALA A 95 3.81 4.16 9.32
C ALA A 95 4.32 4.10 7.87
N VAL A 96 3.70 4.84 6.95
CA VAL A 96 4.30 5.11 5.64
C VAL A 96 5.34 6.19 5.81
N ILE A 97 6.57 5.93 5.39
CA ILE A 97 7.72 6.85 5.54
C ILE A 97 8.30 7.29 4.20
N ASP A 98 7.83 6.71 3.10
CA ASP A 98 8.12 7.19 1.75
C ASP A 98 6.97 6.81 0.81
N LEU A 99 6.67 7.71 -0.13
CA LEU A 99 5.74 7.50 -1.22
C LEU A 99 6.25 8.30 -2.40
N THR A 100 6.72 7.62 -3.44
CA THR A 100 7.37 8.26 -4.58
C THR A 100 6.89 7.64 -5.88
N GLU A 101 6.69 8.48 -6.91
CA GLU A 101 6.40 8.01 -8.26
C GLU A 101 7.61 7.28 -8.87
N LYS A 102 7.36 6.18 -9.56
CA LYS A 102 8.42 5.38 -10.16
C LYS A 102 9.12 6.15 -11.28
N ASN A 103 10.45 6.08 -11.32
CA ASN A 103 11.32 6.77 -12.27
C ASN A 103 11.35 8.30 -12.13
N THR A 104 10.81 8.85 -11.05
CA THR A 104 11.00 10.27 -10.69
C THR A 104 12.27 10.39 -9.83
N ILE A 105 13.13 11.35 -10.18
CA ILE A 105 14.26 11.73 -9.32
C ILE A 105 13.69 12.66 -8.24
N GLY A 106 13.72 12.21 -7.00
CA GLY A 106 13.17 12.95 -5.89
C GLY A 106 12.89 12.01 -4.72
N GLY A 107 13.12 12.50 -3.51
CA GLY A 107 12.93 11.73 -2.30
C GLY A 107 13.15 12.65 -1.11
N ASP A 108 12.29 12.47 -0.12
CA ASP A 108 12.23 13.11 1.18
C ASP A 108 11.60 14.51 1.24
N GLN A 109 10.30 14.49 1.56
CA GLN A 109 9.61 15.52 2.35
C GLN A 109 8.43 14.94 3.15
N LEU A 110 7.82 13.83 2.67
CA LEU A 110 6.99 13.01 3.54
C LEU A 110 7.86 12.41 4.62
N ALA A 111 7.77 12.96 5.83
CA ALA A 111 8.47 12.41 6.98
C ALA A 111 7.77 11.14 7.50
N ALA A 112 6.43 11.18 7.58
CA ALA A 112 5.61 9.99 7.87
C ALA A 112 4.11 10.27 7.74
N PHE A 113 3.35 9.27 7.29
CA PHE A 113 1.91 9.16 7.51
C PHE A 113 1.64 8.10 8.58
N TYR A 114 0.98 8.51 9.65
CA TYR A 114 0.76 7.74 10.86
C TYR A 114 -0.71 7.30 10.98
N PRO A 115 -1.05 6.04 10.65
CA PRO A 115 -2.42 5.54 10.85
C PRO A 115 -2.74 5.49 12.34
N GLY A 116 -3.87 6.07 12.77
CA GLY A 116 -4.20 6.18 14.19
C GLY A 116 -3.23 7.06 14.97
N LYS A 117 -2.50 7.95 14.27
CA LYS A 117 -1.39 8.75 14.81
C LYS A 117 -0.33 7.84 15.44
N LYS A 118 0.07 8.11 16.68
CA LYS A 118 1.04 7.31 17.45
C LYS A 118 0.39 6.59 18.62
N LYS A 119 -0.94 6.41 18.57
CA LYS A 119 -1.72 5.85 19.69
C LYS A 119 -1.59 4.34 19.80
N PHE A 120 -1.34 3.65 18.68
CA PHE A 120 -1.33 2.20 18.61
C PHE A 120 0.09 1.67 18.50
N ALA A 121 0.37 0.61 19.26
CA ALA A 121 1.67 -0.05 19.26
C ALA A 121 1.65 -1.16 18.20
N TYR A 122 1.97 -0.83 16.95
CA TYR A 122 2.14 -1.82 15.90
C TYR A 122 3.38 -2.70 16.22
N ARG A 123 3.18 -4.03 16.23
CA ARG A 123 4.18 -5.02 16.69
C ARG A 123 4.30 -6.26 15.80
N SER A 124 3.40 -6.44 14.85
CA SER A 124 3.46 -7.57 13.92
C SER A 124 3.06 -7.14 12.52
N ALA A 125 3.51 -7.92 11.54
CA ALA A 125 3.19 -7.72 10.14
C ALA A 125 3.06 -9.02 9.36
N SER A 126 2.29 -8.96 8.28
CA SER A 126 2.17 -10.00 7.25
C SER A 126 2.10 -9.35 5.86
N PHE A 127 2.36 -10.13 4.82
CA PHE A 127 2.10 -9.74 3.44
C PHE A 127 0.94 -10.53 2.86
N ARG A 128 0.23 -9.96 1.89
CA ARG A 128 -0.79 -10.64 1.07
C ARG A 128 -0.48 -10.42 -0.41
N GLY A 129 -0.44 -11.51 -1.19
CA GLY A 129 -0.24 -11.46 -2.64
C GLY A 129 -1.48 -11.90 -3.40
N GLY A 130 -1.31 -12.43 -4.61
CA GLY A 130 -2.43 -12.83 -5.48
C GLY A 130 -3.39 -13.90 -4.92
N ASN A 131 -3.02 -14.62 -3.86
CA ASN A 131 -3.89 -15.60 -3.18
C ASN A 131 -4.66 -15.01 -1.98
N GLY A 132 -4.39 -13.76 -1.59
CA GLY A 132 -5.03 -13.05 -0.48
C GLY A 132 -4.66 -13.55 0.93
N ASN A 133 -3.87 -14.61 1.06
CA ASN A 133 -3.51 -15.19 2.35
C ASN A 133 -2.37 -14.42 3.01
N ASP A 134 -2.44 -14.29 4.34
CA ASP A 134 -1.35 -13.73 5.13
C ASP A 134 -0.13 -14.66 5.12
N VAL A 135 1.03 -14.10 4.79
CA VAL A 135 2.32 -14.78 4.87
C VAL A 135 3.32 -13.94 5.67
N THR A 136 4.29 -14.61 6.29
CA THR A 136 5.37 -13.92 6.99
C THR A 136 6.18 -13.03 6.03
N PRO A 137 6.46 -11.76 6.40
CA PRO A 137 7.29 -10.88 5.59
C PRO A 137 8.70 -11.45 5.34
N THR A 138 9.13 -11.49 4.09
CA THR A 138 10.49 -11.89 3.71
C THR A 138 10.99 -11.05 2.54
N SER A 139 12.30 -11.10 2.25
CA SER A 139 12.89 -10.41 1.10
C SER A 139 12.43 -10.98 -0.25
N LYS A 140 12.06 -12.26 -0.30
CA LYS A 140 11.44 -12.88 -1.49
C LYS A 140 10.09 -12.22 -1.81
N GLY A 141 9.39 -11.73 -0.79
CA GLY A 141 8.15 -10.99 -0.95
C GLY A 141 6.98 -11.82 -1.44
N VAL A 142 5.94 -11.10 -1.86
CA VAL A 142 4.76 -11.62 -2.55
C VAL A 142 4.46 -10.75 -3.75
N SER A 143 3.76 -11.30 -4.74
CA SER A 143 3.28 -10.55 -5.90
C SER A 143 1.89 -10.97 -6.36
N GLY A 144 1.24 -10.12 -7.13
CA GLY A 144 -0.01 -10.40 -7.82
C GLY A 144 -0.66 -9.15 -8.39
N LYS A 145 -1.91 -9.28 -8.88
CA LYS A 145 -2.70 -8.11 -9.33
C LYS A 145 -2.88 -7.05 -8.23
N THR A 146 -2.84 -7.50 -6.98
CA THR A 146 -2.79 -6.66 -5.80
C THR A 146 -1.78 -7.29 -4.85
N ALA A 147 -0.99 -6.46 -4.18
CA ALA A 147 -0.17 -6.84 -3.04
C ALA A 147 -0.54 -5.96 -1.85
N SER A 148 -0.31 -6.48 -0.65
CA SER A 148 -0.56 -5.72 0.58
C SER A 148 0.48 -5.98 1.66
N VAL A 149 0.73 -4.94 2.44
CA VAL A 149 1.42 -5.00 3.73
C VAL A 149 0.37 -4.82 4.82
N VAL A 150 0.32 -5.74 5.77
CA VAL A 150 -0.60 -5.68 6.92
C VAL A 150 0.25 -5.45 8.16
N VAL A 151 -0.12 -4.46 8.97
CA VAL A 151 0.48 -4.23 10.29
C VAL A 151 -0.59 -4.27 11.37
N LYS A 152 -0.23 -4.80 12.54
CA LYS A 152 -1.20 -5.03 13.62
C LYS A 152 -0.70 -4.51 14.96
N SER A 153 -1.62 -3.85 15.68
CA SER A 153 -1.54 -3.57 17.11
C SER A 153 -2.53 -4.47 17.84
N GLU A 154 -2.07 -5.12 18.91
CA GLU A 154 -2.94 -5.92 19.77
C GLU A 154 -3.88 -5.02 20.59
N ALA A 155 -5.04 -5.55 20.97
CA ALA A 155 -5.96 -4.87 21.87
C ALA A 155 -5.39 -4.76 23.29
N THR A 156 -5.88 -3.76 24.01
CA THR A 156 -5.72 -3.64 25.48
C THR A 156 -7.08 -3.39 26.10
N GLU A 157 -7.15 -3.24 27.42
CA GLU A 157 -8.40 -2.86 28.08
C GLU A 157 -8.90 -1.46 27.67
N GLN A 158 -8.01 -0.57 27.19
CA GLN A 158 -8.33 0.82 26.86
C GLN A 158 -8.27 1.13 25.36
N LEU A 159 -7.73 0.22 24.55
CA LEU A 159 -7.52 0.42 23.12
C LEU A 159 -7.99 -0.81 22.32
N PRO A 160 -8.67 -0.62 21.18
CA PRO A 160 -9.02 -1.73 20.30
C PRO A 160 -7.77 -2.39 19.71
N GLU A 161 -7.95 -3.62 19.23
CA GLU A 161 -7.05 -4.20 18.23
C GLU A 161 -7.14 -3.35 16.96
N VAL A 162 -6.00 -3.08 16.33
CA VAL A 162 -5.97 -2.32 15.06
C VAL A 162 -5.21 -3.09 14.02
N VAL A 163 -5.85 -3.36 12.89
CA VAL A 163 -5.24 -3.93 11.70
C VAL A 163 -5.22 -2.85 10.63
N VAL A 164 -4.04 -2.48 10.15
CA VAL A 164 -3.87 -1.56 9.03
C VAL A 164 -3.40 -2.35 7.82
N VAL A 165 -4.13 -2.22 6.72
CA VAL A 165 -3.79 -2.85 5.43
C VAL A 165 -3.41 -1.76 4.44
N TYR A 166 -2.16 -1.78 4.02
CA TYR A 166 -1.65 -1.01 2.88
C TYR A 166 -1.77 -1.87 1.64
N SER A 167 -2.59 -1.46 0.68
CA SER A 167 -2.88 -2.23 -0.53
C SER A 167 -2.53 -1.45 -1.78
N LEU A 168 -1.93 -2.12 -2.76
CA LEU A 168 -1.56 -1.54 -4.04
C LEU A 168 -1.94 -2.50 -5.17
N GLY A 169 -2.76 -2.03 -6.11
CA GLY A 169 -3.02 -2.74 -7.35
C GLY A 169 -1.87 -2.56 -8.35
N ALA A 170 -1.73 -3.50 -9.28
CA ALA A 170 -0.69 -3.54 -10.30
C ALA A 170 -0.51 -2.25 -11.13
N LYS A 171 -1.57 -1.44 -11.24
CA LYS A 171 -1.62 -0.23 -12.08
C LYS A 171 -2.02 1.03 -11.31
N ASP A 172 -2.23 0.92 -10.00
CA ASP A 172 -2.73 2.04 -9.21
C ASP A 172 -1.62 3.07 -8.98
N ALA A 173 -1.93 4.35 -9.13
CA ALA A 173 -0.99 5.45 -8.85
C ALA A 173 -1.03 5.90 -7.37
N PHE A 174 -1.72 5.14 -6.52
CA PHE A 174 -1.89 5.42 -5.10
C PHE A 174 -2.01 4.10 -4.34
N ALA A 175 -1.58 4.10 -3.07
CA ALA A 175 -1.88 3.01 -2.16
C ALA A 175 -3.20 3.28 -1.42
N THR A 176 -4.01 2.24 -1.24
CA THR A 176 -5.19 2.28 -0.37
C THR A 176 -4.79 1.86 1.03
N ILE A 177 -5.17 2.65 2.03
CA ILE A 177 -4.89 2.37 3.44
C ILE A 177 -6.21 2.14 4.17
N THR A 178 -6.39 0.95 4.73
CA THR A 178 -7.59 0.61 5.50
C THR A 178 -7.21 0.29 6.94
N SER A 179 -7.75 1.04 7.89
CA SER A 179 -7.65 0.74 9.33
C SER A 179 -8.94 0.08 9.81
N THR A 180 -8.84 -1.12 10.38
CA THR A 180 -9.95 -1.81 11.04
C THR A 180 -9.68 -1.87 12.54
N PHE A 181 -10.63 -1.36 13.34
CA PHE A 181 -10.55 -1.31 14.79
C PHE A 181 -11.48 -2.37 15.36
N THR A 182 -11.00 -3.28 16.22
CA THR A 182 -11.88 -4.28 16.86
C THR A 182 -11.78 -4.18 18.38
N ASN A 183 -12.92 -4.01 19.04
CA ASN A 183 -12.98 -4.02 20.50
C ASN A 183 -12.96 -5.46 21.03
N ARG A 184 -11.80 -5.95 21.47
CA ARG A 184 -11.65 -7.28 22.11
C ARG A 184 -11.93 -7.27 23.62
N GLY A 185 -12.41 -6.14 24.14
CA GLY A 185 -12.67 -5.91 25.54
C GLY A 185 -14.09 -6.34 25.96
N LYS A 186 -14.43 -6.03 27.21
CA LYS A 186 -15.76 -6.33 27.80
C LYS A 186 -16.64 -5.11 27.99
N VAL A 187 -16.12 -3.92 27.69
CA VAL A 187 -16.81 -2.64 27.84
C VAL A 187 -16.75 -1.87 26.52
N PRO A 188 -17.70 -0.97 26.25
CA PRO A 188 -17.66 -0.13 25.07
C PRO A 188 -16.38 0.74 25.03
N LEU A 189 -15.82 0.91 23.83
CA LEU A 189 -14.66 1.77 23.59
C LEU A 189 -15.05 2.91 22.65
N ILE A 190 -14.59 4.13 22.95
CA ILE A 190 -14.70 5.27 22.03
C ILE A 190 -13.42 5.35 21.21
N VAL A 191 -13.53 5.18 19.90
CA VAL A 191 -12.41 5.17 18.97
C VAL A 191 -12.46 6.42 18.10
N PRO A 192 -11.48 7.34 18.21
CA PRO A 192 -11.36 8.47 17.31
C PRO A 192 -10.89 7.99 15.93
N LEU A 193 -11.52 8.51 14.88
CA LEU A 193 -11.14 8.25 13.49
C LEU A 193 -10.14 9.31 13.05
N GLU A 194 -8.85 9.08 13.26
CA GLU A 194 -7.84 10.11 13.01
C GLU A 194 -6.46 9.56 12.66
N ASP A 195 -5.75 10.31 11.82
CA ASP A 195 -4.37 10.07 11.40
C ASP A 195 -3.54 11.35 11.53
N ASP A 196 -2.22 11.23 11.42
CA ASP A 196 -1.32 12.38 11.26
C ASP A 196 -0.52 12.24 9.96
N PHE A 197 -0.49 13.31 9.17
CA PHE A 197 0.42 13.45 8.03
C PHE A 197 1.52 14.43 8.41
N ARG A 198 2.77 13.97 8.47
CA ARG A 198 3.92 14.81 8.79
C ARG A 198 4.79 15.01 7.56
N ALA A 199 5.07 16.28 7.28
CA ALA A 199 6.10 16.73 6.35
C ALA A 199 6.80 17.93 7.00
N ASP A 200 8.11 17.87 7.17
CA ASP A 200 8.81 18.88 7.97
C ASP A 200 9.09 20.13 7.16
N GLY A 201 8.12 21.05 7.16
CA GLY A 201 8.27 22.38 6.59
C GLY A 201 8.89 23.39 7.54
N GLY A 202 9.31 24.50 6.94
CA GLY A 202 9.55 25.75 7.66
C GLY A 202 10.09 26.85 6.77
N LYS A 203 11.18 26.58 6.04
CA LYS A 203 11.80 27.55 5.12
C LYS A 203 11.61 27.18 3.65
N GLU A 204 11.15 25.96 3.41
CA GLU A 204 10.85 25.37 2.13
C GLU A 204 9.56 25.96 1.55
N ASP A 205 9.49 25.99 0.22
CA ASP A 205 8.31 26.47 -0.49
C ASP A 205 7.22 25.38 -0.54
N MET A 206 6.58 25.14 0.60
CA MET A 206 5.58 24.09 0.77
C MET A 206 4.18 24.67 0.99
N VAL A 207 3.25 24.27 0.14
CA VAL A 207 1.84 24.69 0.20
C VAL A 207 0.98 23.49 0.56
N ARG A 208 -0.02 23.71 1.41
CA ARG A 208 -0.94 22.67 1.88
C ARG A 208 -2.38 23.09 1.64
N SER A 209 -3.28 22.11 1.65
CA SER A 209 -4.71 22.38 1.79
C SER A 209 -5.00 23.26 3.01
N PRO A 210 -5.95 24.20 2.93
CA PRO A 210 -6.39 24.98 4.08
C PRO A 210 -6.98 24.10 5.20
N ASN A 211 -6.94 24.61 6.44
CA ASN A 211 -7.66 24.00 7.56
C ASN A 211 -9.17 24.12 7.32
N ALA A 212 -9.81 23.00 7.02
CA ALA A 212 -11.22 22.92 6.66
C ALA A 212 -11.72 21.47 6.76
N THR A 213 -13.04 21.29 6.73
CA THR A 213 -13.66 20.00 6.40
C THR A 213 -13.71 19.85 4.87
N THR A 214 -13.07 18.81 4.35
CA THR A 214 -12.87 18.58 2.90
C THR A 214 -12.90 17.10 2.57
N ASP A 215 -13.09 16.74 1.31
CA ASP A 215 -12.96 15.36 0.82
C ASP A 215 -11.50 14.95 0.55
N ARG A 216 -10.61 15.94 0.37
CA ARG A 216 -9.21 15.74 0.00
C ARG A 216 -8.26 16.64 0.76
N PHE A 217 -7.14 16.06 1.15
CA PHE A 217 -5.94 16.80 1.58
C PHE A 217 -4.90 16.70 0.48
N TRP A 218 -4.15 17.77 0.27
CA TRP A 218 -2.95 17.77 -0.55
C TRP A 218 -1.87 18.66 0.06
N LEU A 219 -0.64 18.31 -0.26
CA LEU A 219 0.58 19.03 0.05
C LEU A 219 1.43 19.07 -1.21
N TYR A 220 1.93 20.24 -1.56
CA TYR A 220 2.86 20.42 -2.65
C TYR A 220 4.11 21.13 -2.13
N ASP A 221 5.21 20.40 -2.08
CA ASP A 221 6.53 20.96 -1.88
C ASP A 221 7.12 21.36 -3.24
N ARG A 222 7.12 22.67 -3.51
CA ARG A 222 7.65 23.24 -4.76
C ARG A 222 9.17 23.26 -4.78
N TYR A 223 9.82 23.28 -3.63
CA TYR A 223 11.26 23.29 -3.53
C TYR A 223 11.85 21.95 -4.00
N TRP A 224 11.23 20.85 -3.60
CA TRP A 224 11.62 19.49 -4.00
C TRP A 224 10.84 18.92 -5.18
N GLY A 225 9.80 19.63 -5.63
CA GLY A 225 8.95 19.20 -6.75
C GLY A 225 8.11 17.96 -6.43
N GLN A 226 7.71 17.79 -5.17
CA GLN A 226 6.97 16.62 -4.68
C GLN A 226 5.56 17.00 -4.23
N ALA A 227 4.57 16.18 -4.57
CA ALA A 227 3.20 16.38 -4.14
C ALA A 227 2.61 15.11 -3.55
N TYR A 228 1.85 15.28 -2.47
CA TYR A 228 1.16 14.21 -1.77
C TYR A 228 -0.31 14.55 -1.65
N GLY A 229 -1.15 13.53 -1.67
CA GLY A 229 -2.58 13.68 -1.52
C GLY A 229 -3.17 12.55 -0.67
N LEU A 230 -4.23 12.87 0.04
CA LEU A 230 -5.10 11.90 0.70
C LEU A 230 -6.53 12.15 0.24
N ASP A 231 -7.25 11.06 -0.02
CA ASP A 231 -8.66 11.05 -0.38
C ASP A 231 -9.39 10.13 0.61
N ALA A 232 -10.51 10.59 1.17
CA ALA A 232 -11.27 9.85 2.17
C ALA A 232 -12.26 8.82 1.57
N ALA A 233 -12.07 8.43 0.30
CA ALA A 233 -12.87 7.43 -0.40
C ALA A 233 -14.39 7.72 -0.33
N GLY A 234 -14.78 8.98 -0.53
CA GLY A 234 -16.16 9.45 -0.45
C GLY A 234 -16.58 10.03 0.90
N GLY A 235 -15.75 9.90 1.94
CA GLY A 235 -15.94 10.53 3.25
C GLY A 235 -15.47 12.00 3.31
N LYS A 236 -15.50 12.57 4.51
CA LYS A 236 -14.94 13.89 4.82
C LYS A 236 -13.80 13.80 5.83
N MET A 237 -12.86 14.72 5.72
CA MET A 237 -11.73 14.93 6.60
C MET A 237 -11.79 16.34 7.17
N GLN A 238 -11.72 16.47 8.49
CA GLN A 238 -11.41 17.72 9.16
C GLN A 238 -9.89 17.87 9.27
N LEU A 239 -9.35 18.91 8.63
CA LEU A 239 -7.91 19.18 8.59
C LEU A 239 -7.52 20.26 9.58
N ASN A 240 -6.45 20.00 10.34
CA ASN A 240 -5.79 21.00 11.15
C ASN A 240 -4.27 20.87 11.01
N SER A 241 -3.69 21.75 10.20
CA SER A 241 -2.26 21.82 9.90
C SER A 241 -1.53 22.87 10.73
N ASP A 242 -0.34 22.51 11.18
CA ASP A 242 0.73 23.43 11.54
C ASP A 242 1.88 23.37 10.51
N ALA A 243 3.05 23.92 10.85
CA ALA A 243 4.22 23.94 9.97
C ALA A 243 4.76 22.56 9.59
N ARG A 244 4.51 21.52 10.40
CA ARG A 244 5.08 20.17 10.25
C ARG A 244 4.03 19.09 10.10
N VAL A 245 2.95 19.16 10.87
CA VAL A 245 1.94 18.10 10.96
C VAL A 245 0.60 18.61 10.48
N THR A 246 -0.10 17.79 9.72
CA THR A 246 -1.53 17.90 9.46
C THR A 246 -2.23 16.79 10.26
N ALA A 247 -2.98 17.18 11.28
CA ALA A 247 -3.89 16.28 11.95
C ALA A 247 -5.14 16.10 11.08
N ILE A 248 -5.53 14.85 10.86
CA ILE A 248 -6.66 14.47 10.01
C ILE A 248 -7.68 13.75 10.87
N LYS A 249 -8.93 14.20 10.87
CA LYS A 249 -10.04 13.46 11.47
C LYS A 249 -11.06 13.09 10.41
N TYR A 250 -11.44 11.83 10.32
CA TYR A 250 -12.45 11.38 9.36
C TYR A 250 -13.84 11.49 9.96
N GLU A 251 -14.79 11.95 9.17
CA GLU A 251 -16.20 11.99 9.55
C GLU A 251 -16.92 10.74 9.06
N THR A 252 -17.76 10.17 9.91
CA THR A 252 -18.79 9.20 9.49
C THR A 252 -19.89 9.90 8.68
N ASP A 253 -20.78 9.14 8.06
CA ASP A 253 -21.96 9.69 7.37
C ASP A 253 -22.85 10.55 8.30
N ALA A 254 -22.76 10.34 9.62
CA ALA A 254 -23.45 11.14 10.63
C ALA A 254 -22.66 12.39 11.08
N GLY A 255 -21.51 12.69 10.47
CA GLY A 255 -20.65 13.82 10.81
C GLY A 255 -19.84 13.65 12.09
N GLN A 256 -19.73 12.42 12.62
CA GLN A 256 -18.98 12.14 13.85
C GLN A 256 -17.52 11.80 13.53
N THR A 257 -16.58 12.28 14.34
CA THR A 257 -15.14 11.97 14.18
C THR A 257 -14.65 10.84 15.08
N GLN A 258 -15.58 10.12 15.68
CA GLN A 258 -15.32 9.01 16.57
C GLN A 258 -16.51 8.05 16.51
N VAL A 259 -16.24 6.79 16.81
CA VAL A 259 -17.26 5.74 16.89
C VAL A 259 -17.20 5.07 18.26
N THR A 260 -18.35 4.62 18.75
CA THR A 260 -18.40 3.71 19.90
C THR A 260 -18.41 2.29 19.37
N LEU A 261 -17.44 1.49 19.81
CA LEU A 261 -17.37 0.06 19.53
C LEU A 261 -17.85 -0.70 20.77
N GLU A 262 -18.96 -1.42 20.62
CA GLU A 262 -19.39 -2.41 21.60
C GLU A 262 -18.39 -3.58 21.67
N PRO A 263 -18.41 -4.40 22.74
CA PRO A 263 -17.59 -5.62 22.82
C PRO A 263 -17.73 -6.50 21.57
N GLU A 264 -16.60 -6.95 21.03
CA GLU A 264 -16.42 -7.73 19.80
C GLU A 264 -16.88 -7.04 18.50
N GLN A 265 -17.22 -5.75 18.54
CA GLN A 265 -17.51 -4.98 17.34
C GLN A 265 -16.23 -4.57 16.60
N SER A 266 -16.30 -4.60 15.27
CA SER A 266 -15.30 -4.08 14.32
C SER A 266 -15.85 -2.92 13.50
#